data_AF-A0A524MRE4-F1
#
_entry.id   AF-A0A524MRE4-F1
#
_cell.length_a   1.000
_cell.length_b   1.000
_cell.length_c   1.000
_cell.angle_alpha   90.00
_cell.angle_beta   90.00
_cell.angle_gamma   90.00
#
_symmetry.space_group_name_H-M   'P 1'
#
loop_
_entity.id
_entity.type
_entity.pdbx_description
1 polymer ?
#
loop_
_entity_poly.entity_id
_entity_poly.type
_entity_poly.pdbx_seq_one_letter_code
_entity_poly.pdbx_strand_id
1 'polypeptide(L)'
;MKPAGGAAGPRTSPANDGTPRVVEVSDAHLDPLVHVAQDDHPDRLSEARAEAGRAIRDVGHALVGHHAPIELLDDVTRELDQLTRRLNEGGFRSRSEVRSDGQFGEPPPDGSIMTSYDERPVSGRASPWGLDIEVRRDGDEAVASLTLRAAHEGAPERSHGGIVAALFDDVFGFML
;
A
#
# COMPACT_ATOMS: atom_id res chain seq x y z
N MET A 1 -62.56 -16.61 31.66
CA MET A 1 -62.13 -16.35 30.28
C MET A 1 -60.66 -15.96 30.34
N LYS A 2 -59.77 -16.74 29.72
CA LYS A 2 -58.29 -16.64 29.79
C LYS A 2 -57.78 -16.64 28.34
N PRO A 3 -56.68 -15.95 28.01
CA PRO A 3 -55.70 -16.46 27.05
C PRO A 3 -54.34 -16.63 27.76
N ALA A 4 -53.71 -17.81 27.79
CA ALA A 4 -52.86 -18.41 26.74
C ALA A 4 -51.78 -17.40 26.29
N GLY A 5 -50.50 -17.49 26.66
CA GLY A 5 -49.64 -18.68 26.72
C GLY A 5 -48.76 -18.70 25.46
N GLY A 6 -47.67 -17.91 25.45
CA GLY A 6 -46.71 -17.85 24.33
C GLY A 6 -45.30 -18.13 24.84
N ALA A 7 -44.77 -19.30 24.47
CA ALA A 7 -43.45 -19.78 24.85
C ALA A 7 -42.34 -19.04 24.07
N ALA A 8 -41.29 -18.64 24.79
CA ALA A 8 -40.04 -18.17 24.18
C ALA A 8 -39.27 -19.38 23.64
N GLY A 9 -39.15 -19.48 22.32
CA GLY A 9 -38.26 -20.43 21.67
C GLY A 9 -36.78 -20.01 21.82
N PRO A 10 -35.83 -20.96 21.86
CA PRO A 10 -34.42 -20.64 21.97
C PRO A 10 -33.92 -19.94 20.69
N ARG A 11 -33.22 -18.81 20.84
CA ARG A 11 -32.48 -18.17 19.75
C ARG A 11 -31.24 -19.02 19.45
N THR A 12 -31.24 -19.72 18.33
CA THR A 12 -30.05 -20.36 17.79
C THR A 12 -29.20 -19.29 17.09
N SER A 13 -28.04 -18.96 17.64
CA SER A 13 -26.98 -18.28 16.88
C SER A 13 -26.52 -19.21 15.75
N PRO A 14 -26.29 -18.71 14.53
CA PRO A 14 -25.60 -19.51 13.53
C PRO A 14 -24.16 -19.77 14.00
N ALA A 15 -23.77 -21.04 13.99
CA ALA A 15 -22.44 -21.48 14.34
C ALA A 15 -21.43 -20.93 13.32
N ASN A 16 -20.36 -20.31 13.83
CA ASN A 16 -19.19 -19.96 13.05
C ASN A 16 -18.43 -21.26 12.77
N ASP A 17 -18.62 -21.86 11.60
CA ASP A 17 -17.79 -22.99 11.17
C ASP A 17 -16.40 -22.43 10.82
N GLY A 18 -15.39 -22.86 11.56
CA GLY A 18 -14.01 -22.36 11.46
C GLY A 18 -13.29 -22.88 10.22
N THR A 19 -13.95 -22.95 9.07
CA THR A 19 -13.32 -23.40 7.83
C THR A 19 -12.65 -22.19 7.16
N PRO A 20 -11.31 -22.16 7.02
CA PRO A 20 -10.65 -21.05 6.34
C PRO A 20 -11.12 -21.01 4.89
N ARG A 21 -11.77 -19.92 4.49
CA ARG A 21 -12.10 -19.67 3.09
C ARG A 21 -10.80 -19.38 2.35
N VAL A 22 -10.32 -20.37 1.61
CA VAL A 22 -9.25 -20.16 0.62
C VAL A 22 -9.86 -19.31 -0.48
N VAL A 23 -9.53 -18.01 -0.47
CA VAL A 23 -9.80 -17.12 -1.60
C VAL A 23 -8.79 -17.50 -2.68
N GLU A 24 -9.26 -18.10 -3.77
CA GLU A 24 -8.41 -18.29 -4.94
C GLU A 24 -7.99 -16.92 -5.48
N VAL A 25 -6.73 -16.57 -5.28
CA VAL A 25 -6.12 -15.39 -5.87
C VAL A 25 -5.88 -15.72 -7.34
N SER A 26 -6.77 -15.22 -8.20
CA SER A 26 -6.58 -15.23 -9.65
C SER A 26 -5.26 -14.54 -10.00
N ASP A 27 -4.42 -15.19 -10.82
CA ASP A 27 -3.18 -14.69 -11.45
C ASP A 27 -3.40 -13.48 -12.41
N ALA A 28 -4.48 -12.72 -12.20
CA ALA A 28 -4.65 -11.43 -12.81
C ALA A 28 -3.61 -10.51 -12.16
N HIS A 29 -2.52 -10.26 -12.87
CA HIS A 29 -1.62 -9.14 -12.63
C HIS A 29 -2.50 -7.88 -12.63
N LEU A 30 -3.00 -7.50 -11.46
CA LEU A 30 -3.63 -6.22 -11.24
C LEU A 30 -2.54 -5.20 -11.54
N ASP A 31 -2.72 -4.47 -12.63
CA ASP A 31 -1.90 -3.32 -12.92
C ASP A 31 -2.03 -2.38 -11.72
N PRO A 32 -0.96 -2.12 -10.94
CA PRO A 32 -1.02 -1.27 -9.75
C PRO A 32 -1.40 0.19 -10.09
N LEU A 33 -1.62 0.50 -11.37
CA LEU A 33 -2.06 1.78 -11.91
C LEU A 33 -3.56 1.85 -12.22
N VAL A 34 -4.38 0.84 -11.90
CA VAL A 34 -5.85 0.97 -12.01
C VAL A 34 -6.34 1.88 -10.90
N HIS A 35 -6.44 3.18 -11.17
CA HIS A 35 -6.93 4.18 -10.22
C HIS A 35 -8.35 4.61 -10.58
N VAL A 36 -9.28 4.31 -9.67
CA VAL A 36 -10.64 4.83 -9.68
C VAL A 36 -10.54 6.34 -9.52
N ALA A 37 -11.12 7.06 -10.47
CA ALA A 37 -11.24 8.50 -10.47
C ALA A 37 -11.88 8.99 -9.17
N GLN A 38 -11.08 9.64 -8.33
CA GLN A 38 -11.56 10.59 -7.32
C GLN A 38 -11.33 12.01 -7.87
N ASP A 39 -12.08 13.00 -7.36
CA ASP A 39 -12.05 14.40 -7.85
C ASP A 39 -10.66 15.09 -7.67
N ASP A 40 -9.73 14.42 -7.00
CA ASP A 40 -8.32 14.73 -6.76
C ASP A 40 -7.37 13.86 -7.60
N HIS A 41 -7.77 13.48 -8.82
CA HIS A 41 -6.94 12.71 -9.75
C HIS A 41 -5.48 13.23 -9.76
N PRO A 42 -4.48 12.34 -9.55
CA PRO A 42 -3.09 12.72 -9.66
C PRO A 42 -2.85 13.30 -11.05
N ASP A 43 -2.37 14.54 -11.09
CA ASP A 43 -1.96 15.13 -12.36
C ASP A 43 -0.84 14.28 -12.96
N ARG A 44 -0.50 14.52 -14.24
CA ARG A 44 0.56 13.80 -14.94
C ARG A 44 1.88 13.79 -14.15
N LEU A 45 2.13 14.81 -13.31
CA LEU A 45 3.33 14.89 -12.50
C LEU A 45 3.30 13.89 -11.35
N SER A 46 2.18 13.75 -10.64
CA SER A 46 2.02 12.74 -9.58
C SER A 46 2.17 11.32 -10.10
N GLU A 47 1.57 11.00 -11.26
CA GLU A 47 1.75 9.69 -11.91
C GLU A 47 3.22 9.41 -12.27
N ALA A 48 3.89 10.37 -12.91
CA ALA A 48 5.30 10.23 -13.25
C ALA A 48 6.18 10.01 -12.00
N ARG A 49 5.78 10.53 -10.85
CA ARG A 49 6.50 10.35 -9.58
C ARG A 49 6.21 9.00 -8.94
N ALA A 50 4.98 8.51 -9.03
CA ALA A 50 4.64 7.14 -8.65
C ALA A 50 5.45 6.11 -9.47
N GLU A 51 5.51 6.29 -10.78
CA GLU A 51 6.31 5.46 -11.69
C GLU A 51 7.80 5.49 -11.33
N ALA A 52 8.37 6.68 -11.09
CA ALA A 52 9.76 6.82 -10.68
C ALA A 52 10.03 6.15 -9.32
N GLY A 53 9.13 6.30 -8.35
CA GLY A 53 9.23 5.63 -7.05
C GLY A 53 9.26 4.11 -7.21
N ARG A 54 8.36 3.54 -8.02
CA ARG A 54 8.33 2.11 -8.34
C ARG A 54 9.63 1.63 -8.99
N ALA A 55 10.17 2.38 -9.95
CA ALA A 55 11.44 2.04 -10.60
C ALA A 55 12.60 2.01 -9.60
N ILE A 56 12.68 2.97 -8.67
CA ILE A 56 13.70 2.99 -7.62
C ILE A 56 13.58 1.76 -6.71
N ARG A 57 12.34 1.39 -6.32
CA ARG A 57 12.10 0.17 -5.54
C ARG A 57 12.56 -1.06 -6.30
N ASP A 58 12.18 -1.20 -7.57
CA ASP A 58 12.57 -2.33 -8.42
C ASP A 58 14.10 -2.49 -8.48
N VAL A 59 14.85 -1.40 -8.63
CA VAL A 59 16.33 -1.42 -8.55
C VAL A 59 16.79 -1.93 -7.17
N GLY A 60 16.21 -1.44 -6.08
CA GLY A 60 16.55 -1.89 -4.72
C GLY A 60 16.32 -3.38 -4.50
N HIS A 61 15.18 -3.90 -4.97
CA HIS A 61 14.89 -5.33 -4.89
C HIS A 61 15.80 -6.18 -5.76
N ALA A 62 16.13 -5.72 -6.97
CA ALA A 62 17.07 -6.43 -7.84
C ALA A 62 18.48 -6.46 -7.24
N LEU A 63 18.94 -5.35 -6.66
CA LEU A 63 20.25 -5.24 -6.01
C LEU A 63 20.39 -6.18 -4.80
N VAL A 64 19.34 -6.30 -3.98
CA VAL A 64 19.35 -7.20 -2.81
C VAL A 64 19.16 -8.66 -3.21
N GLY A 65 18.31 -8.93 -4.21
CA GLY A 65 17.88 -10.29 -4.57
C GLY A 65 18.81 -11.05 -5.52
N HIS A 66 19.79 -10.39 -6.13
CA HIS A 66 20.63 -11.00 -7.16
C HIS A 66 22.13 -10.72 -6.94
N HIS A 67 22.95 -11.71 -7.29
CA HIS A 67 24.39 -11.46 -7.46
C HIS A 67 24.63 -10.58 -8.69
N ALA A 68 25.51 -9.59 -8.54
CA ALA A 68 25.93 -8.72 -9.62
C ALA A 68 27.47 -8.60 -9.64
N PRO A 69 28.10 -8.50 -10.82
CA PRO A 69 29.51 -8.20 -10.93
C PRO A 69 29.81 -6.76 -10.51
N ILE A 70 31.04 -6.48 -10.08
CA ILE A 70 31.44 -5.15 -9.54
C ILE A 70 31.21 -4.06 -10.58
N GLU A 71 31.48 -4.34 -11.86
CA GLU A 71 31.32 -3.39 -12.95
C GLU A 71 29.87 -2.91 -13.08
N LEU A 72 28.89 -3.80 -12.90
CA LEU A 72 27.47 -3.44 -12.90
C LEU A 72 27.10 -2.62 -11.67
N LEU A 73 27.67 -2.93 -10.51
CA LEU A 73 27.44 -2.16 -9.28
C LEU A 73 27.99 -0.74 -9.39
N ASP A 74 29.18 -0.58 -9.97
CA ASP A 74 29.79 0.73 -10.25
C ASP A 74 28.93 1.56 -11.21
N ASP A 75 28.38 0.91 -12.25
CA ASP A 75 27.44 1.56 -13.18
C ASP A 75 26.16 2.02 -12.46
N VAL A 76 25.54 1.16 -11.64
CA VAL A 76 24.36 1.52 -10.86
C VAL A 76 24.64 2.73 -9.95
N THR A 77 25.74 2.73 -9.23
CA THR A 77 26.14 3.87 -8.38
C THR A 77 26.28 5.15 -9.19
N ARG A 78 27.02 5.10 -10.31
CA ARG A 78 27.27 6.26 -11.17
C ARG A 78 26.00 6.85 -11.77
N GLU A 79 25.04 6.01 -12.19
CA GLU A 79 23.76 6.47 -12.76
C GLU A 79 22.84 7.05 -11.67
N LEU A 80 22.73 6.39 -10.51
CA LEU A 80 21.93 6.89 -9.39
C LEU A 80 22.46 8.23 -8.88
N ASP A 81 23.78 8.40 -8.74
CA ASP A 81 24.40 9.67 -8.34
C ASP A 81 24.08 10.81 -9.33
N GLN A 82 24.08 10.52 -10.63
CA GLN A 82 23.72 11.49 -11.65
C GLN A 82 22.25 11.91 -11.52
N LEU A 83 21.35 10.95 -11.32
CA LEU A 83 19.93 11.21 -11.11
C LEU A 83 19.68 12.01 -9.83
N THR A 84 20.33 11.65 -8.73
CA THR A 84 20.23 12.38 -7.45
C THR A 84 20.68 13.83 -7.61
N ARG A 85 21.80 14.10 -8.29
CA ARG A 85 22.23 15.49 -8.56
C ARG A 85 21.18 16.28 -9.33
N ARG A 86 20.64 15.70 -10.41
CA ARG A 86 19.61 16.36 -11.25
C ARG A 86 18.30 16.61 -10.49
N LEU A 87 17.89 15.68 -9.64
CA LEU A 87 16.69 15.87 -8.79
C LEU A 87 16.90 16.98 -7.75
N ASN A 88 18.11 17.09 -7.19
CA ASN A 88 18.47 18.10 -6.20
C ASN A 88 18.64 19.52 -6.78
N GLU A 89 18.70 19.68 -8.11
CA GLU A 89 18.62 20.99 -8.77
C GLU A 89 17.21 21.59 -8.69
N GLY A 90 16.19 20.76 -8.42
CA GLY A 90 14.81 21.18 -8.24
C GLY A 90 14.56 21.93 -6.92
N GLY A 91 13.45 22.68 -6.87
CA GLY A 91 13.00 23.34 -5.65
C GLY A 91 12.56 22.34 -4.56
N PHE A 92 12.71 22.75 -3.30
CA PHE A 92 12.18 21.97 -2.18
C PHE A 92 10.65 21.90 -2.26
N ARG A 93 10.09 20.73 -1.96
CA ARG A 93 8.64 20.51 -1.91
C ARG A 93 8.20 20.28 -0.48
N SER A 94 7.17 20.99 -0.05
CA SER A 94 6.48 20.75 1.22
C SER A 94 5.20 19.94 1.00
N ARG A 95 4.90 19.00 1.90
CA ARG A 95 3.60 18.30 1.90
C ARG A 95 2.43 19.25 2.17
N SER A 96 2.68 20.39 2.80
CA SER A 96 1.67 21.45 3.00
C SER A 96 1.20 22.10 1.69
N GLU A 97 1.93 21.92 0.58
CA GLU A 97 1.51 22.36 -0.75
C GLU A 97 0.37 21.49 -1.32
N VAL A 98 0.28 20.23 -0.89
CA VAL A 98 -0.72 19.25 -1.37
C VAL A 98 -1.98 19.29 -0.51
N ARG A 99 -1.85 19.40 0.82
CA ARG A 99 -2.97 19.53 1.75
C ARG A 99 -2.71 20.67 2.74
N SER A 100 -3.32 21.80 2.46
CA SER A 100 -3.12 23.06 3.20
C SER A 100 -4.08 23.24 4.38
N ASP A 101 -5.23 22.55 4.39
CA ASP A 101 -6.29 22.67 5.40
C ASP A 101 -6.29 21.55 6.45
N GLY A 102 -5.49 20.50 6.24
CA GLY A 102 -5.33 19.37 7.16
C GLY A 102 -6.56 18.47 7.30
N GLN A 103 -7.60 18.65 6.49
CA GLN A 103 -8.82 17.83 6.58
C GLN A 103 -8.70 16.58 5.72
N PHE A 104 -9.01 15.42 6.30
CA PHE A 104 -9.32 14.20 5.56
C PHE A 104 -10.81 14.36 5.22
N GLY A 105 -11.15 14.43 3.93
CA GLY A 105 -12.52 14.70 3.48
C GLY A 105 -13.52 13.63 3.93
N GLU A 106 -14.64 13.52 3.21
CA GLU A 106 -15.56 12.42 3.50
C GLU A 106 -14.88 11.05 3.28
N PRO A 107 -15.16 10.05 4.14
CA PRO A 107 -14.64 8.70 3.94
C PRO A 107 -15.00 8.19 2.54
N PRO A 108 -14.05 7.58 1.82
CA PRO A 108 -14.28 7.18 0.44
C PRO A 108 -15.31 6.04 0.40
N PRO A 109 -16.08 5.86 -0.70
CA PRO A 109 -17.13 4.85 -0.78
C PRO A 109 -16.64 3.44 -0.48
N ASP A 110 -17.54 2.56 -0.04
CA ASP A 110 -17.21 1.15 0.13
C ASP A 110 -16.70 0.52 -1.18
N GLY A 111 -15.68 -0.34 -1.09
CA GLY A 111 -15.00 -0.94 -2.23
C GLY A 111 -14.03 -0.03 -2.98
N SER A 112 -13.87 1.24 -2.59
CA SER A 112 -12.92 2.16 -3.24
C SER A 112 -11.47 1.92 -2.78
N ILE A 113 -10.54 2.19 -3.68
CA ILE A 113 -9.12 2.30 -3.34
C ILE A 113 -8.94 3.54 -2.46
N MET A 114 -8.20 3.38 -1.38
CA MET A 114 -7.86 4.44 -0.45
C MET A 114 -6.41 4.85 -0.67
N THR A 115 -6.20 6.13 -0.90
CA THR A 115 -4.87 6.74 -1.06
C THR A 115 -4.63 7.81 -0.02
N SER A 116 -3.36 8.03 0.31
CA SER A 116 -2.90 9.11 1.17
C SER A 116 -1.85 9.93 0.41
N TYR A 117 -0.84 10.48 1.10
CA TYR A 117 0.27 11.17 0.44
C TYR A 117 1.14 10.19 -0.38
N ASP A 118 1.38 10.47 -1.65
CA ASP A 118 2.20 9.65 -2.55
C ASP A 118 3.65 9.46 -2.04
N GLU A 119 4.16 10.35 -1.19
CA GLU A 119 5.51 10.33 -0.64
C GLU A 119 5.56 9.82 0.80
N ARG A 120 4.46 9.28 1.32
CA ARG A 120 4.46 8.63 2.63
C ARG A 120 5.43 7.43 2.61
N PRO A 121 6.19 7.17 3.68
CA PRO A 121 6.80 5.86 3.86
C PRO A 121 5.72 4.76 3.76
N VAL A 122 6.09 3.54 3.35
CA VAL A 122 5.18 2.38 3.33
C VAL A 122 4.07 2.42 2.25
N SER A 123 3.02 3.24 2.39
CA SER A 123 1.91 3.28 1.39
C SER A 123 2.06 4.31 0.27
N GLY A 124 3.03 5.21 0.36
CA GLY A 124 3.24 6.23 -0.66
C GLY A 124 3.72 5.64 -1.98
N ARG A 125 2.95 5.84 -3.05
CA ARG A 125 3.23 5.35 -4.41
C ARG A 125 4.57 5.84 -4.96
N ALA A 126 4.89 7.11 -4.74
CA ALA A 126 6.13 7.77 -5.16
C ALA A 126 7.30 7.59 -4.17
N SER A 127 7.06 6.93 -3.03
CA SER A 127 8.10 6.77 -2.01
C SER A 127 9.12 5.70 -2.41
N PRO A 128 10.43 5.98 -2.36
CA PRO A 128 11.44 4.93 -2.56
C PRO A 128 11.41 3.86 -1.45
N TRP A 129 10.69 4.13 -0.35
CA TRP A 129 10.47 3.21 0.78
C TRP A 129 9.05 2.64 0.79
N GLY A 130 8.28 2.84 -0.28
CA GLY A 130 6.96 2.25 -0.43
C GLY A 130 7.03 0.72 -0.50
N LEU A 131 5.94 0.05 -0.15
CA LEU A 131 5.82 -1.41 -0.19
C LEU A 131 4.86 -1.91 -1.28
N ASP A 132 4.51 -1.04 -2.24
CA ASP A 132 3.59 -1.35 -3.34
C ASP A 132 2.24 -1.90 -2.84
N ILE A 133 1.74 -1.28 -1.75
CA ILE A 133 0.47 -1.65 -1.11
C ILE A 133 -0.71 -1.02 -1.84
N GLU A 134 -1.73 -1.83 -2.10
CA GLU A 134 -3.06 -1.37 -2.47
C GLU A 134 -3.95 -1.50 -1.22
N VAL A 135 -4.58 -0.41 -0.80
CA VAL A 135 -5.52 -0.41 0.32
C VAL A 135 -6.92 -0.14 -0.22
N ARG A 136 -7.87 -1.00 0.12
CA ARG A 136 -9.28 -0.88 -0.28
C ARG A 136 -10.17 -0.81 0.95
N ARG A 137 -11.22 -0.01 0.90
CA ARG A 137 -12.28 -0.03 1.91
C ARG A 137 -13.17 -1.26 1.75
N ASP A 138 -13.43 -1.97 2.85
CA ASP A 138 -14.39 -3.07 2.93
C ASP A 138 -15.28 -2.86 4.16
N GLY A 139 -16.41 -2.15 3.96
CA GLY A 139 -17.31 -1.70 5.01
C GLY A 139 -16.60 -0.79 6.04
N ASP A 140 -16.36 -1.37 7.22
CA ASP A 140 -15.68 -0.75 8.35
C ASP A 140 -14.22 -1.24 8.50
N GLU A 141 -13.67 -1.87 7.46
CA GLU A 141 -12.30 -2.38 7.43
C GLU A 141 -11.47 -1.69 6.32
N ALA A 142 -10.16 -1.62 6.55
CA ALA A 142 -9.15 -1.32 5.55
C ALA A 142 -8.43 -2.62 5.17
N VAL A 143 -8.61 -3.08 3.93
CA VAL A 143 -7.99 -4.32 3.43
C VAL A 143 -6.79 -3.96 2.57
N ALA A 144 -5.60 -4.38 2.99
CA ALA A 144 -4.37 -4.17 2.27
C ALA A 144 -3.90 -5.41 1.50
N SER A 145 -3.51 -5.23 0.25
CA SER A 145 -2.91 -6.27 -0.60
C SER A 145 -1.54 -5.82 -1.09
N LEU A 146 -0.54 -6.68 -0.99
CA LEU A 146 0.81 -6.43 -1.49
C LEU A 146 1.60 -7.74 -1.67
N THR A 147 2.74 -7.66 -2.33
CA THR A 147 3.75 -8.74 -2.36
C THR A 147 5.05 -8.25 -1.77
N LEU A 148 5.51 -8.89 -0.69
CA LEU A 148 6.85 -8.62 -0.15
C LEU A 148 7.91 -9.30 -1.02
N ARG A 149 8.98 -8.55 -1.34
CA ARG A 149 10.05 -8.99 -2.24
C ARG A 149 11.40 -8.97 -1.51
N ALA A 150 12.49 -9.27 -2.22
CA ALA A 150 13.84 -9.49 -1.66
C ALA A 150 14.30 -8.44 -0.62
N ALA A 151 14.21 -7.14 -0.92
CA ALA A 151 14.60 -6.08 0.02
C ALA A 151 13.75 -5.98 1.31
N HIS A 152 12.68 -6.77 1.44
CA HIS A 152 11.84 -6.83 2.65
C HIS A 152 12.14 -8.05 3.54
N GLU A 153 13.06 -8.91 3.10
CA GLU A 153 13.43 -10.14 3.79
C GLU A 153 14.21 -9.84 5.07
N GLY A 154 13.95 -10.61 6.14
CA GLY A 154 14.67 -10.52 7.40
C GLY A 154 15.41 -11.80 7.72
N ALA A 155 14.66 -12.87 7.92
CA ALA A 155 15.21 -14.22 7.96
C ALA A 155 15.07 -14.87 6.58
N PRO A 156 15.87 -15.89 6.24
CA PRO A 156 15.78 -16.58 4.96
C PRO A 156 14.34 -16.92 4.59
N GLU A 157 13.91 -16.41 3.43
CA GLU A 157 12.59 -16.55 2.80
C GLU A 157 11.42 -16.05 3.66
N ARG A 158 11.67 -15.13 4.60
CA ARG A 158 10.66 -14.57 5.50
C ARG A 158 10.77 -13.06 5.57
N SER A 159 9.63 -12.39 5.60
CA SER A 159 9.54 -10.96 5.83
C SER A 159 10.23 -10.55 7.14
N HIS A 160 10.94 -9.43 7.12
CA HIS A 160 11.45 -8.82 8.33
C HIS A 160 10.30 -8.33 9.23
N GLY A 161 10.35 -8.61 10.54
CA GLY A 161 9.27 -8.25 11.46
C GLY A 161 8.98 -6.75 11.53
N GLY A 162 10.01 -5.92 11.35
CA GLY A 162 9.86 -4.46 11.26
C GLY A 162 9.09 -3.98 10.02
N ILE A 163 9.17 -4.70 8.89
CA ILE A 163 8.38 -4.37 7.69
C ILE A 163 6.91 -4.69 7.93
N VAL A 164 6.63 -5.84 8.55
CA VAL A 164 5.27 -6.24 8.92
C VAL A 164 4.67 -5.24 9.92
N ALA A 165 5.43 -4.84 10.95
CA ALA A 165 4.97 -3.84 11.92
C ALA A 165 4.66 -2.49 11.25
N ALA A 166 5.51 -2.04 10.32
CA ALA A 166 5.30 -0.80 9.59
C ALA A 166 4.05 -0.86 8.69
N LEU A 167 3.75 -2.00 8.06
CA LEU A 167 2.51 -2.19 7.29
C LEU A 167 1.26 -1.98 8.15
N PHE A 168 1.22 -2.59 9.34
CA PHE A 168 0.07 -2.43 10.23
C PHE A 168 -0.09 -0.98 10.69
N ASP A 169 0.99 -0.33 11.14
CA ASP A 169 0.96 1.09 11.51
C ASP A 169 0.39 1.96 10.38
N ASP A 170 0.88 1.72 9.16
CA ASP A 170 0.52 2.53 8.01
C ASP A 170 -0.93 2.32 7.56
N VAL A 171 -1.40 1.06 7.55
CA VAL A 171 -2.79 0.67 7.21
C VAL A 171 -3.79 1.18 8.26
N PHE A 172 -3.46 1.09 9.56
CA PHE A 172 -4.31 1.68 10.60
C PHE A 172 -4.49 3.18 10.45
N GLY A 173 -3.53 3.87 9.82
CA GLY A 173 -3.67 5.30 9.49
C GLY A 173 -4.84 5.62 8.54
N PHE A 174 -5.33 4.65 7.76
CA PHE A 174 -6.51 4.82 6.90
C PHE A 174 -7.85 4.69 7.65
N MET A 175 -7.81 4.30 8.93
CA MET A 175 -8.97 4.14 9.80
C MET A 175 -9.23 5.36 10.70
N LEU A 176 -8.40 6.41 10.59
CA LEU A 176 -8.44 7.63 11.40
C LEU A 176 -9.14 8.78 10.66
#